data_AF-A0A7K3D9H1-F1
#
_entry.id   AF-A0A7K3D9H1-F1
#
_cell.length_a   1.000
_cell.length_b   1.000
_cell.length_c   1.000
_cell.angle_alpha   90.00
_cell.angle_beta   90.00
_cell.angle_gamma   90.00
#
_symmetry.space_group_name_H-M   'P 1'
#
loop_
_entity.id
_entity.type
_entity.pdbx_description
1 polymer ?
#
loop_
_entity_poly.entity_id
_entity_poly.type
_entity_poly.pdbx_seq_one_letter_code
_entity_poly.pdbx_strand_id
1 'polypeptide(L)'
;MDCGRRTASSVSDQNERLTPRAREIVAAARDLLEESGAEKLTMRSLADRLGIKAPSLYKHFPDKSAVEVELVAQMLDESAAACEAAEAAAPGSLDALTEAYRAYALRHPHLYRLATERPLPRHALPQGLEERAAAPLMRVCGGDTDLARAAWAFAHGMVILEIHGRFPEGVDLAAAWKRGARALDR
;
A
#
# COMPACT_ATOMS: atom_id res chain seq x y z
N MET A 1 -3.52 30.85 20.07
CA MET A 1 -3.45 29.70 20.98
C MET A 1 -4.46 28.70 20.46
N ASP A 2 -4.16 27.57 19.84
CA ASP A 2 -2.93 26.80 19.63
C ASP A 2 -3.07 26.14 18.24
N CYS A 3 -2.04 26.28 17.40
CA CYS A 3 -1.97 25.77 16.04
C CYS A 3 -1.06 24.54 16.08
N GLY A 4 -1.65 23.36 16.31
CA GLY A 4 -0.93 22.10 16.43
C GLY A 4 -1.13 21.19 15.23
N ARG A 5 -0.82 21.64 14.01
CA ARG A 5 -0.78 20.76 12.82
C ARG A 5 0.49 19.89 12.89
N ARG A 6 0.37 18.69 13.50
CA ARG A 6 1.36 17.62 13.37
C ARG A 6 0.89 16.65 12.28
N THR A 7 1.30 16.89 11.05
CA THR A 7 1.09 15.97 9.91
C THR A 7 2.38 15.92 9.09
N ALA A 8 3.42 15.30 9.65
CA ALA A 8 4.68 14.99 8.98
C ALA A 8 5.49 13.91 9.75
N SER A 9 4.82 12.95 10.40
CA SER A 9 5.47 11.95 11.26
C SER A 9 4.89 10.55 11.01
N SER A 10 5.27 9.90 9.92
CA SER A 10 4.78 8.55 9.64
C SER A 10 5.79 7.71 8.91
N VAL A 11 6.38 8.25 7.84
CA VAL A 11 7.56 7.63 7.20
C VAL A 11 8.71 7.58 8.20
N SER A 12 8.94 8.66 8.96
CA SER A 12 9.95 8.74 10.02
C SER A 12 9.70 7.75 11.16
N ASP A 13 8.46 7.66 11.65
CA ASP A 13 8.10 6.80 12.79
C ASP A 13 8.16 5.29 12.46
N GLN A 14 7.83 4.90 11.22
CA GLN A 14 8.02 3.51 10.77
C GLN A 14 9.49 3.16 10.56
N ASN A 15 10.27 4.11 10.03
CA ASN A 15 11.69 3.93 9.78
C ASN A 15 12.47 3.76 11.09
N GLU A 16 12.03 4.39 12.19
CA GLU A 16 12.67 4.31 13.51
C GLU A 16 12.43 2.99 14.25
N ARG A 17 11.33 2.27 13.98
CA ARG A 17 11.01 0.99 14.66
C ARG A 17 11.98 -0.14 14.31
N LEU A 18 12.43 -0.20 13.06
CA LEU A 18 13.32 -1.24 12.59
C LEU A 18 14.78 -0.88 12.81
N THR A 19 15.58 -1.84 13.27
CA THR A 19 17.05 -1.70 13.25
C THR A 19 17.54 -1.46 11.82
N PRO A 20 18.70 -0.79 11.61
CA PRO A 20 19.26 -0.60 10.27
C PRO A 20 19.35 -1.89 9.46
N ARG A 21 19.75 -3.00 10.10
CA ARG A 21 19.84 -4.30 9.44
C ARG A 21 18.47 -4.88 9.08
N ALA A 22 17.45 -4.71 9.92
CA ALA A 22 16.09 -5.13 9.59
C ALA A 22 15.55 -4.35 8.39
N ARG A 23 15.86 -3.05 8.26
CA ARG A 23 15.49 -2.25 7.08
C ARG A 23 16.16 -2.74 5.80
N GLU A 24 17.45 -3.05 5.85
CA GLU A 24 18.15 -3.66 4.70
C GLU A 24 17.51 -4.98 4.27
N ILE A 25 17.10 -5.80 5.24
CA ILE A 25 16.42 -7.07 4.98
C ILE A 25 15.06 -6.83 4.30
N VAL A 26 14.26 -5.90 4.79
CA VAL A 26 12.96 -5.58 4.18
C VAL A 26 13.12 -4.97 2.79
N ALA A 27 14.12 -4.11 2.57
CA ALA A 27 14.42 -3.57 1.25
C ALA A 27 14.78 -4.68 0.24
N ALA A 28 15.67 -5.60 0.62
CA ALA A 28 15.99 -6.74 -0.23
C ALA A 28 14.79 -7.67 -0.48
N ALA A 29 13.89 -7.80 0.51
CA ALA A 29 12.64 -8.55 0.36
C ALA A 29 11.67 -7.86 -0.60
N ARG A 30 11.58 -6.53 -0.58
CA ARG A 30 10.81 -5.72 -1.54
C ARG A 30 11.33 -5.93 -2.96
N ASP A 31 12.63 -5.83 -3.16
CA ASP A 31 13.24 -6.04 -4.49
C ASP A 31 12.91 -7.44 -5.03
N LEU A 32 13.12 -8.49 -4.21
CA LEU A 32 12.78 -9.86 -4.57
C LEU A 32 11.28 -10.04 -4.88
N LEU A 33 10.42 -9.40 -4.10
CA LEU A 33 8.97 -9.46 -4.28
C LEU A 33 8.55 -8.85 -5.62
N GLU A 34 9.07 -7.67 -5.96
CA GLU A 34 8.71 -6.98 -7.21
C GLU A 34 9.32 -7.67 -8.44
N GLU A 35 10.49 -8.29 -8.31
CA GLU A 35 11.12 -9.04 -9.42
C GLU A 35 10.43 -10.37 -9.71
N SER A 36 10.00 -11.09 -8.67
CA SER A 36 9.69 -12.53 -8.77
C SER A 36 8.37 -12.95 -8.11
N GLY A 37 7.67 -12.04 -7.45
CA GLY A 37 6.42 -12.30 -6.75
C GLY A 37 6.54 -13.01 -5.41
N ALA A 38 5.43 -13.02 -4.67
CA ALA A 38 5.37 -13.47 -3.27
C ALA A 38 5.73 -14.96 -3.08
N GLU A 39 5.50 -15.80 -4.10
CA GLU A 39 5.85 -17.23 -4.05
C GLU A 39 7.37 -17.45 -4.02
N LYS A 40 8.13 -16.59 -4.71
CA LYS A 40 9.60 -16.68 -4.78
C LYS A 40 10.30 -15.98 -3.62
N LEU A 41 9.59 -15.11 -2.89
CA LEU A 41 10.06 -14.58 -1.62
C LEU A 41 10.07 -15.69 -0.56
N THR A 42 11.26 -16.14 -0.17
CA THR A 42 11.47 -17.12 0.91
C THR A 42 12.61 -16.65 1.80
N MET A 43 12.68 -17.14 3.03
CA MET A 43 13.82 -16.80 3.92
C MET A 43 15.16 -17.22 3.30
N ARG A 44 15.17 -18.30 2.51
CA ARG A 44 16.37 -18.75 1.81
C ARG A 44 16.76 -17.82 0.67
N SER A 45 15.85 -17.54 -0.26
CA SER A 45 16.13 -16.62 -1.38
C SER A 45 16.50 -15.21 -0.91
N LEU A 46 15.91 -14.76 0.20
CA LEU A 46 16.27 -13.50 0.85
C LEU A 46 17.69 -13.54 1.44
N ALA A 47 18.07 -14.63 2.10
CA ALA A 47 19.42 -14.79 2.63
C ALA A 47 20.46 -14.84 1.50
N ASP A 48 20.15 -15.57 0.42
CA ASP A 48 20.98 -15.68 -0.77
C ASP A 48 21.17 -14.29 -1.43
N ARG A 49 20.09 -13.50 -1.58
CA ARG A 49 20.13 -12.12 -2.09
C ARG A 49 21.04 -11.21 -1.26
N LEU A 50 21.04 -11.38 0.07
CA LEU A 50 21.83 -10.59 1.00
C LEU A 50 23.26 -11.12 1.19
N GLY A 51 23.63 -12.25 0.57
CA GLY A 51 24.95 -12.87 0.73
C GLY A 51 25.22 -13.38 2.15
N ILE A 52 24.18 -13.76 2.90
CA ILE A 52 24.29 -14.25 4.28
C ILE A 52 23.68 -15.64 4.45
N LYS A 53 23.95 -16.28 5.59
CA LYS A 53 23.30 -17.54 5.97
C LYS A 53 21.88 -17.27 6.47
N ALA A 54 20.91 -18.10 6.06
CA ALA A 54 19.51 -17.98 6.49
C ALA A 54 19.30 -17.87 8.03
N PRO A 55 20.04 -18.61 8.89
CA PRO A 55 20.02 -18.42 10.34
C PRO A 55 20.20 -16.97 10.82
N SER A 56 20.94 -16.14 10.09
CA SER A 56 21.15 -14.73 10.46
C SER A 56 19.90 -13.87 10.32
N LEU A 57 18.97 -14.21 9.41
CA LEU A 57 17.72 -13.48 9.24
C LEU A 57 16.79 -13.65 10.44
N TYR A 58 16.80 -14.83 11.06
CA TYR A 58 15.92 -15.16 12.19
C TYR A 58 16.19 -14.34 13.46
N LYS A 59 17.33 -13.64 13.52
CA LYS A 59 17.62 -12.66 14.57
C LYS A 59 16.80 -11.37 14.43
N HIS A 60 16.26 -11.10 13.24
CA HIS A 60 15.51 -9.90 12.90
C HIS A 60 14.03 -10.21 12.62
N PHE A 61 13.75 -11.32 11.94
CA PHE A 61 12.41 -11.75 11.58
C PHE A 61 12.22 -13.23 11.89
N PRO A 62 11.28 -13.62 12.76
CA PRO A 62 11.11 -15.02 13.17
C PRO A 62 10.70 -15.94 12.00
N ASP A 63 10.07 -15.40 10.97
CA ASP A 63 9.65 -16.13 9.78
C ASP A 63 9.42 -15.19 8.59
N LYS A 64 9.01 -15.78 7.45
CA LYS A 64 8.62 -15.05 6.24
C LYS A 64 7.42 -14.12 6.48
N SER A 65 6.44 -14.53 7.29
CA SER A 65 5.24 -13.74 7.53
C SER A 65 5.57 -12.43 8.23
N ALA A 66 6.54 -12.43 9.15
CA ALA A 66 7.00 -11.20 9.80
C ALA A 66 7.64 -10.23 8.79
N VAL A 67 8.34 -10.73 7.76
CA VAL A 67 8.83 -9.88 6.66
C VAL A 67 7.67 -9.38 5.80
N GLU A 68 6.69 -10.24 5.48
CA GLU A 68 5.51 -9.84 4.72
C GLU A 68 4.71 -8.74 5.42
N VAL A 69 4.56 -8.80 6.75
CA VAL A 69 3.90 -7.74 7.54
C VAL A 69 4.58 -6.38 7.33
N GLU A 70 5.90 -6.32 7.31
CA GLU A 70 6.64 -5.08 7.03
C GLU A 70 6.39 -4.57 5.62
N LEU A 71 6.33 -5.46 4.63
CA LEU A 71 6.02 -5.09 3.26
C LEU A 71 4.58 -4.57 3.14
N VAL A 72 3.61 -5.23 3.79
CA VAL A 72 2.22 -4.73 3.85
C VAL A 72 2.16 -3.36 4.53
N ALA A 73 2.91 -3.14 5.61
CA ALA A 73 2.99 -1.85 6.27
C ALA A 73 3.56 -0.77 5.33
N GLN A 74 4.63 -1.07 4.58
CA GLN A 74 5.17 -0.17 3.56
C GLN A 74 4.14 0.16 2.47
N MET A 75 3.37 -0.83 2.00
CA MET A 75 2.31 -0.63 1.01
C MET A 75 1.29 0.40 1.50
N LEU A 76 0.77 0.20 2.72
CA LEU A 76 -0.21 1.09 3.33
C LEU A 76 0.37 2.50 3.56
N ASP A 77 1.61 2.59 4.03
CA ASP A 77 2.28 3.86 4.32
C ASP A 77 2.56 4.68 3.04
N GLU A 78 3.12 4.05 2.02
CA GLU A 78 3.43 4.67 0.73
C GLU A 78 2.16 5.05 -0.04
N SER A 79 1.13 4.19 -0.03
CA SER A 79 -0.16 4.49 -0.66
C SER A 79 -0.90 5.62 0.08
N ALA A 80 -0.84 5.66 1.41
CA ALA A 80 -1.35 6.78 2.20
C ALA A 80 -0.64 8.08 1.81
N ALA A 81 0.68 8.08 1.71
CA ALA A 81 1.46 9.26 1.31
C ALA A 81 1.10 9.73 -0.12
N ALA A 82 0.90 8.80 -1.06
CA ALA A 82 0.46 9.13 -2.41
C ALA A 82 -0.93 9.79 -2.43
N CYS A 83 -1.87 9.23 -1.65
CA CYS A 83 -3.22 9.77 -1.49
C CYS A 83 -3.22 11.14 -0.78
N GLU A 84 -2.43 11.32 0.27
CA GLU A 84 -2.26 12.60 0.98
C GLU A 84 -1.69 13.68 0.04
N ALA A 85 -0.70 13.34 -0.79
CA ALA A 85 -0.14 14.26 -1.78
C ALA A 85 -1.17 14.66 -2.84
N ALA A 86 -1.99 13.70 -3.32
CA ALA A 86 -3.05 13.97 -4.29
C ALA A 86 -4.15 14.85 -3.70
N GLU A 87 -4.57 14.60 -2.46
CA GLU A 87 -5.52 15.43 -1.73
C GLU A 87 -4.99 16.86 -1.54
N ALA A 88 -3.70 17.02 -1.20
CA ALA A 88 -3.10 18.34 -1.06
C ALA A 88 -3.04 19.12 -2.38
N ALA A 89 -2.80 18.42 -3.50
CA ALA A 89 -2.74 19.02 -4.83
C ALA A 89 -4.12 19.35 -5.41
N ALA A 90 -5.13 18.53 -5.12
CA ALA A 90 -6.51 18.69 -5.59
C ALA A 90 -7.52 18.41 -4.45
N PRO A 91 -7.70 19.36 -3.52
CA PRO A 91 -8.58 19.16 -2.36
C PRO A 91 -10.01 18.82 -2.78
N GLY A 92 -10.58 17.79 -2.16
CA GLY A 92 -11.95 17.32 -2.42
C GLY A 92 -12.14 16.53 -3.72
N SER A 93 -11.08 16.28 -4.51
CA SER A 93 -11.20 15.53 -5.77
C SER A 93 -11.09 14.02 -5.54
N LEU A 94 -12.22 13.32 -5.64
CA LEU A 94 -12.25 11.85 -5.61
C LEU A 94 -11.52 11.24 -6.81
N ASP A 95 -11.61 11.88 -7.97
CA ASP A 95 -10.91 11.45 -9.19
C ASP A 95 -9.39 11.49 -9.00
N ALA A 96 -8.84 12.59 -8.48
CA ALA A 96 -7.40 12.71 -8.22
C ALA A 96 -6.92 11.70 -7.16
N LEU A 97 -7.72 11.48 -6.12
CA LEU A 97 -7.38 10.54 -5.05
C LEU A 97 -7.35 9.09 -5.54
N THR A 98 -8.39 8.69 -6.27
CA THR A 98 -8.49 7.33 -6.82
C THR A 98 -7.42 7.09 -7.88
N GLU A 99 -7.11 8.06 -8.74
CA GLU A 99 -6.02 7.94 -9.71
C GLU A 99 -4.64 7.80 -9.02
N ALA A 100 -4.38 8.53 -7.93
CA ALA A 100 -3.14 8.36 -7.17
C ALA A 100 -3.01 6.97 -6.55
N TYR A 101 -4.12 6.43 -6.00
CA TYR A 101 -4.20 5.07 -5.51
C TYR A 101 -3.91 4.03 -6.61
N ARG A 102 -4.56 4.17 -7.78
CA ARG A 102 -4.33 3.32 -8.96
C ARG A 102 -2.89 3.37 -9.41
N ALA A 103 -2.34 4.57 -9.59
CA ALA A 103 -0.99 4.77 -10.07
C ALA A 103 0.05 4.14 -9.13
N TYR A 104 -0.15 4.23 -7.81
CA TYR A 104 0.71 3.53 -6.85
C TYR A 104 0.63 2.01 -7.01
N ALA A 105 -0.59 1.45 -7.05
CA ALA A 105 -0.78 0.01 -7.16
C ALA A 105 -0.20 -0.58 -8.46
N LEU A 106 -0.37 0.11 -9.59
CA LEU A 106 0.17 -0.33 -10.88
C LEU A 106 1.69 -0.22 -10.98
N ARG A 107 2.32 0.69 -10.21
CA ARG A 107 3.80 0.74 -10.09
C ARG A 107 4.36 -0.39 -9.24
N HIS A 108 3.55 -0.96 -8.33
CA HIS A 108 3.97 -1.95 -7.34
C HIS A 108 3.01 -3.16 -7.31
N PRO A 109 2.79 -3.86 -8.44
CA PRO A 109 1.71 -4.84 -8.56
C PRO A 109 1.94 -6.08 -7.69
N HIS A 110 3.18 -6.47 -7.41
CA HIS A 110 3.44 -7.62 -6.53
C HIS A 110 3.22 -7.26 -5.07
N LEU A 111 3.64 -6.06 -4.65
CA LEU A 111 3.38 -5.58 -3.31
C LEU A 111 1.88 -5.37 -3.05
N TYR A 112 1.18 -4.78 -4.01
CA TYR A 112 -0.26 -4.56 -3.91
C TYR A 112 -1.02 -5.87 -3.73
N ARG A 113 -0.68 -6.90 -4.51
CA ARG A 113 -1.28 -8.24 -4.37
C ARG A 113 -0.98 -8.87 -3.01
N LEU A 114 0.27 -8.82 -2.56
CA LEU A 114 0.67 -9.33 -1.24
C LEU A 114 -0.22 -8.74 -0.13
N ALA A 115 -0.50 -7.44 -0.22
CA ALA A 115 -1.23 -6.72 0.81
C ALA A 115 -2.76 -6.80 0.71
N THR A 116 -3.32 -7.19 -0.43
CA THR A 116 -4.78 -7.12 -0.67
C THR A 116 -5.46 -8.46 -0.97
N GLU A 117 -4.71 -9.49 -1.38
CA GLU A 117 -5.30 -10.80 -1.73
C GLU A 117 -5.45 -11.75 -0.52
N ARG A 118 -4.85 -11.41 0.62
CA ARG A 118 -4.86 -12.21 1.85
C ARG A 118 -5.48 -11.42 2.99
N PRO A 119 -5.97 -12.09 4.06
CA PRO A 119 -6.44 -11.40 5.26
C PRO A 119 -5.37 -10.44 5.80
N LEU A 120 -5.77 -9.20 6.03
CA LEU A 120 -4.89 -8.17 6.58
C LEU A 120 -4.42 -8.56 8.00
N PRO A 121 -3.11 -8.65 8.28
CA PRO A 121 -2.58 -9.01 9.59
C PRO A 121 -2.64 -7.82 10.57
N ARG A 122 -3.85 -7.29 10.84
CA ARG A 122 -4.07 -6.04 11.59
C ARG A 122 -3.31 -5.97 12.92
N HIS A 123 -3.31 -7.06 13.68
CA HIS A 123 -2.67 -7.12 15.00
C HIS A 123 -1.14 -6.96 14.96
N ALA A 124 -0.52 -7.17 13.80
CA ALA A 124 0.92 -7.05 13.60
C ALA A 124 1.31 -5.74 12.89
N LEU A 125 0.32 -4.96 12.43
CA LEU A 125 0.57 -3.68 11.80
C LEU A 125 0.81 -2.57 12.85
N PRO A 126 1.56 -1.52 12.48
CA PRO A 126 1.71 -0.35 13.33
C PRO A 126 0.36 0.30 13.66
N GLN A 127 0.19 0.71 14.91
CA GLN A 127 -1.01 1.41 15.36
C GLN A 127 -1.24 2.69 14.55
N GLY A 128 -2.49 2.93 14.12
CA GLY A 128 -2.86 4.14 13.38
C GLY A 128 -2.62 4.06 11.87
N LEU A 129 -1.97 3.00 11.36
CA LEU A 129 -1.62 2.91 9.94
C LEU A 129 -2.85 2.72 9.05
N GLU A 130 -3.79 1.86 9.45
CA GLU A 130 -5.05 1.67 8.71
C GLU A 130 -5.87 2.96 8.70
N GLU A 131 -5.95 3.64 9.84
CA GLU A 131 -6.66 4.92 9.97
C GLU A 131 -6.03 5.99 9.08
N ARG A 132 -4.71 6.10 9.05
CA ARG A 132 -3.99 7.03 8.17
C ARG A 132 -4.24 6.72 6.70
N ALA A 133 -4.16 5.44 6.30
CA ALA A 133 -4.39 5.02 4.92
C ALA A 133 -5.82 5.33 4.45
N ALA A 134 -6.82 5.21 5.33
CA ALA A 134 -8.20 5.53 5.02
C ALA A 134 -8.52 7.05 5.06
N ALA A 135 -7.73 7.84 5.80
CA ALA A 135 -8.09 9.21 6.14
C ALA A 135 -8.32 10.15 4.93
N PRO A 136 -7.50 10.15 3.86
CA PRO A 136 -7.76 10.98 2.69
C PRO A 136 -9.11 10.68 2.03
N LEU A 137 -9.46 9.40 1.88
CA LEU A 137 -10.72 8.99 1.28
C LEU A 137 -11.91 9.37 2.16
N MET A 138 -11.79 9.18 3.48
CA MET A 138 -12.81 9.59 4.44
C MET A 138 -13.07 11.11 4.39
N ARG A 139 -12.02 11.94 4.24
CA ARG A 139 -12.15 13.40 4.12
C ARG A 139 -12.81 13.81 2.81
N VAL A 140 -12.38 13.25 1.68
CA VAL A 140 -12.96 13.53 0.36
C VAL A 140 -14.43 13.13 0.31
N CYS A 141 -14.83 12.04 0.99
CA CYS A 141 -16.23 11.62 1.11
C CYS A 141 -17.03 12.40 2.18
N GLY A 142 -16.49 13.50 2.74
CA GLY A 142 -17.19 14.31 3.74
C GLY A 142 -17.51 13.58 5.05
N GLY A 143 -16.77 12.50 5.37
CA GLY A 143 -17.04 11.64 6.52
C GLY A 143 -18.10 10.57 6.30
N ASP A 144 -18.71 10.47 5.11
CA ASP A 144 -19.63 9.39 4.76
C ASP A 144 -18.86 8.07 4.61
N THR A 145 -19.01 7.19 5.59
CA THR A 145 -18.30 5.90 5.68
C THR A 145 -18.76 4.92 4.61
N ASP A 146 -20.03 4.96 4.21
CA ASP A 146 -20.56 4.03 3.21
C ASP A 146 -20.15 4.46 1.81
N LEU A 147 -20.12 5.78 1.55
CA LEU A 147 -19.54 6.32 0.32
C LEU A 147 -18.05 6.00 0.22
N ALA A 148 -17.27 6.19 1.29
CA ALA A 148 -15.85 5.85 1.31
C ALA A 148 -15.60 4.36 1.04
N ARG A 149 -16.41 3.46 1.61
CA ARG A 149 -16.33 2.02 1.32
C ARG A 149 -16.66 1.71 -0.13
N ALA A 150 -17.71 2.31 -0.68
CA ALA A 150 -18.10 2.12 -2.08
C ALA A 150 -17.01 2.62 -3.04
N ALA A 151 -16.43 3.79 -2.75
CA ALA A 151 -15.36 4.37 -3.55
C ALA A 151 -14.07 3.54 -3.49
N TRP A 152 -13.70 3.06 -2.30
CA TRP A 152 -12.57 2.16 -2.18
C TRP A 152 -12.82 0.82 -2.89
N ALA A 153 -14.00 0.22 -2.73
CA ALA A 153 -14.35 -1.03 -3.39
C ALA A 153 -14.29 -0.90 -4.93
N PHE A 154 -14.77 0.21 -5.48
CA PHE A 154 -14.63 0.52 -6.90
C PHE A 154 -13.16 0.61 -7.33
N ALA A 155 -12.36 1.45 -6.66
CA ALA A 155 -10.97 1.68 -7.03
C ALA A 155 -10.13 0.39 -6.86
N HIS A 156 -10.26 -0.30 -5.74
CA HIS A 156 -9.60 -1.57 -5.46
C HIS A 156 -10.00 -2.64 -6.48
N GLY A 157 -11.30 -2.79 -6.75
CA GLY A 157 -11.82 -3.77 -7.70
C GLY A 157 -11.26 -3.55 -9.11
N MET A 158 -11.27 -2.30 -9.59
CA MET A 158 -10.69 -1.95 -10.89
C MET A 158 -9.19 -2.25 -10.94
N VAL A 159 -8.43 -1.86 -9.91
CA VAL A 159 -6.98 -2.08 -9.82
C VAL A 159 -6.63 -3.57 -9.82
N ILE A 160 -7.26 -4.38 -8.96
CA ILE A 160 -6.89 -5.80 -8.85
C ILE A 160 -7.27 -6.57 -10.12
N LEU A 161 -8.39 -6.22 -10.76
CA LEU A 161 -8.78 -6.79 -12.05
C LEU A 161 -7.81 -6.40 -13.17
N GLU A 162 -7.30 -5.16 -13.16
CA GLU A 162 -6.28 -4.69 -14.10
C GLU A 162 -4.95 -5.42 -13.90
N ILE A 163 -4.47 -5.53 -12.66
CA ILE A 163 -3.24 -6.27 -12.30
C ILE A 163 -3.35 -7.75 -12.70
N HIS A 164 -4.54 -8.35 -12.60
CA HIS A 164 -4.78 -9.74 -13.00
C HIS A 164 -5.06 -9.92 -14.49
N GLY A 165 -5.05 -8.87 -15.30
CA GLY A 165 -5.36 -8.95 -16.73
C GLY A 165 -6.76 -9.47 -17.02
N ARG A 166 -7.75 -9.12 -16.18
CA ARG A 166 -9.14 -9.60 -16.30
C ARG A 166 -9.98 -8.81 -17.30
N PHE A 167 -9.46 -7.68 -17.77
CA PHE A 167 -10.08 -6.91 -18.83
C PHE A 167 -9.58 -7.37 -20.20
N PRO A 168 -10.41 -7.33 -21.27
CA PRO A 168 -9.96 -7.64 -22.62
C PRO A 168 -8.80 -6.74 -23.07
N GLU A 169 -7.95 -7.24 -23.97
CA GLU A 169 -6.85 -6.45 -24.53
C GLU A 169 -7.38 -5.21 -25.28
N GLY A 170 -6.68 -4.08 -25.14
CA GLY A 170 -6.97 -2.84 -25.88
C GLY A 170 -8.18 -2.04 -25.37
N VAL A 171 -8.82 -2.43 -24.26
CA VAL A 171 -9.91 -1.63 -23.69
C VAL A 171 -9.40 -0.35 -23.03
N ASP A 172 -10.16 0.74 -23.17
CA ASP A 172 -9.87 2.00 -22.49
C ASP A 172 -10.30 1.95 -21.02
N LEU A 173 -9.36 1.49 -20.17
CA LEU A 173 -9.56 1.49 -18.72
C LEU A 173 -9.60 2.90 -18.13
N ALA A 174 -9.01 3.91 -18.78
CA ALA A 174 -9.05 5.28 -18.29
C ALA A 174 -10.46 5.87 -18.40
N ALA A 175 -11.18 5.59 -19.49
CA ALA A 175 -12.58 5.99 -19.63
C ALA A 175 -13.49 5.30 -18.59
N ALA A 176 -13.29 4.00 -18.36
CA ALA A 176 -14.03 3.25 -17.35
C ALA A 176 -13.76 3.79 -15.93
N TRP A 177 -12.50 4.04 -15.61
CA TRP A 177 -12.07 4.64 -14.34
C TRP A 177 -12.75 5.98 -14.08
N LYS A 178 -12.60 6.91 -15.03
CA LYS A 178 -13.17 8.27 -14.93
C LYS A 178 -14.70 8.27 -14.87
N ARG A 179 -15.37 7.29 -15.49
CA ARG A 179 -16.83 7.13 -15.40
C ARG A 179 -17.24 6.65 -14.01
N GLY A 180 -16.55 5.65 -13.46
CA GLY A 180 -16.88 5.13 -12.13
C GLY A 180 -16.56 6.11 -11.00
N ALA A 181 -15.42 6.81 -11.06
CA ALA A 181 -15.09 7.87 -10.10
C ALA A 181 -16.18 8.95 -10.08
N ARG A 182 -16.62 9.43 -11.26
CA ARG A 182 -17.71 10.41 -11.37
C ARG A 182 -19.08 9.93 -10.93
N ALA A 183 -19.34 8.62 -10.93
CA ALA A 183 -20.60 8.08 -10.41
C ALA A 183 -20.65 8.11 -8.88
N LEU A 184 -19.49 8.22 -8.23
CA LEU A 184 -19.31 8.26 -6.77
C LEU A 184 -19.03 9.68 -6.27
N ASP A 185 -18.60 10.58 -7.14
CA ASP A 185 -18.46 12.01 -6.89
C ASP A 185 -19.87 12.64 -6.79
N ARG A 186 -20.23 13.19 -5.63
CA ARG A 186 -21.56 13.76 -5.34
C ARG A 186 -21.51 15.26 -5.16
#